data_AF-A0A291LI68-F1
#
_entry.id   AF-A0A291LI68-F1
#
_cell.length_a   1.000
_cell.length_b   1.000
_cell.length_c   1.000
_cell.angle_alpha   90.00
_cell.angle_beta   90.00
_cell.angle_gamma   90.00
#
_symmetry.space_group_name_H-M   'P 1'
#
loop_
_entity.id
_entity.type
_entity.pdbx_description
1 polymer ?
#
loop_
_entity_poly.entity_id
_entity_poly.type
_entity_poly.pdbx_seq_one_letter_code
_entity_poly.pdbx_strand_id
1 'polypeptide(L)'
;MVSIKASINLGLSDALKEAFPTFKLIDPSSLSKGLIDIKEGKSINPYWLAGFTEAEGCFFVVIQENKSSPEGTLRYPTGVPSGRATYQIKIGYQVSQHLIDQSLIKSLKDFFECGRSSPIPPPGGGGSGMIPEGGSEPCGKAGISFRVTKFKEITEKVIPFFDNYPILGSKLKDFKDFKGITKLMASKAHLTPEGLIKIRKIKSLMNSLREFPEE
;
A
#
# COMPACT_ATOMS: atom_id res chain seq x y z
N MET A 1 7.89 -13.78 -34.21
CA MET A 1 7.86 -14.09 -32.76
C MET A 1 8.91 -13.31 -31.96
N VAL A 2 10.17 -13.21 -32.41
CA VAL A 2 11.24 -12.46 -31.69
C VAL A 2 10.86 -11.00 -31.39
N SER A 3 10.29 -10.28 -32.35
CA SER A 3 9.77 -8.92 -32.16
C SER A 3 8.72 -8.79 -31.05
N ILE A 4 7.87 -9.80 -30.86
CA ILE A 4 6.87 -9.83 -29.79
C ILE A 4 7.56 -10.09 -28.45
N LYS A 5 8.48 -11.06 -28.41
CA LYS A 5 9.25 -11.36 -27.19
C LYS A 5 10.11 -10.19 -26.73
N ALA A 6 10.62 -9.39 -27.66
CA ALA A 6 11.38 -8.17 -27.37
C ALA A 6 10.57 -7.13 -26.59
N SER A 7 9.24 -7.15 -26.72
CA SER A 7 8.31 -6.21 -26.09
C SER A 7 7.61 -6.78 -24.85
N ILE A 8 7.93 -8.01 -24.44
CA ILE A 8 7.32 -8.69 -23.30
C ILE A 8 8.31 -8.76 -22.13
N ASN A 9 7.87 -8.32 -20.95
CA ASN A 9 8.60 -8.37 -19.70
C ASN A 9 9.99 -7.70 -19.84
N LEU A 10 11.07 -8.44 -19.62
CA LEU A 10 12.45 -7.94 -19.70
C LEU A 10 13.03 -7.97 -21.13
N GLY A 11 12.22 -8.26 -22.15
CA GLY A 11 12.65 -8.29 -23.54
C GLY A 11 13.52 -9.50 -23.89
N LEU A 12 14.49 -9.32 -24.78
CA LEU A 12 15.38 -10.39 -25.26
C LEU A 12 16.59 -10.58 -24.33
N SER A 13 16.98 -11.84 -24.11
CA SER A 13 18.28 -12.17 -23.51
C SER A 13 19.41 -11.87 -24.49
N ASP A 14 20.65 -11.80 -24.00
CA ASP A 14 21.80 -11.47 -24.85
C ASP A 14 22.04 -12.53 -25.94
N ALA A 15 21.89 -13.81 -25.60
CA ALA A 15 21.94 -14.90 -26.58
C ALA A 15 20.88 -14.76 -27.70
N LEU A 16 19.68 -14.25 -27.38
CA LEU A 16 18.63 -14.00 -28.36
C LEU A 16 18.92 -12.76 -29.22
N LYS A 17 19.56 -11.73 -28.66
CA LYS A 17 20.00 -10.56 -29.43
C LYS A 17 21.12 -10.95 -30.41
N GLU A 18 22.02 -11.83 -30.00
CA GLU A 18 23.10 -12.34 -30.84
C GLU A 18 22.58 -13.25 -31.96
N ALA A 19 21.69 -14.19 -31.65
CA ALA A 19 21.09 -15.09 -32.64
C ALA A 19 20.14 -14.36 -33.61
N PHE A 20 19.54 -13.25 -33.18
CA PHE A 20 18.62 -12.44 -33.98
C PHE A 20 19.02 -10.96 -33.95
N PRO A 21 20.11 -10.58 -34.66
CA PRO A 21 20.67 -9.22 -34.59
C PRO A 21 19.78 -8.17 -35.25
N THR A 22 18.79 -8.58 -36.04
CA THR A 22 17.83 -7.68 -36.68
C THR A 22 16.40 -8.09 -36.32
N PHE A 23 15.70 -7.23 -35.58
CA PHE A 23 14.28 -7.38 -35.30
C PHE A 23 13.63 -6.00 -35.19
N LYS A 24 12.35 -5.90 -35.55
CA LYS A 24 11.55 -4.68 -35.35
C LYS A 24 10.99 -4.70 -33.94
N LEU A 25 11.28 -3.67 -33.13
CA LEU A 25 10.65 -3.52 -31.82
C LEU A 25 9.17 -3.16 -32.01
N ILE A 26 8.29 -3.85 -31.27
CA ILE A 26 6.86 -3.52 -31.24
C ILE A 26 6.62 -2.62 -30.04
N ASP A 27 5.90 -1.52 -30.22
CA ASP A 27 5.48 -0.68 -29.11
C ASP A 27 4.52 -1.47 -28.19
N PRO A 28 4.85 -1.72 -26.92
CA PRO A 28 3.97 -2.45 -26.00
C PRO A 28 2.60 -1.78 -25.83
N SER A 29 2.52 -0.45 -25.98
CA SER A 29 1.25 0.28 -25.88
C SER A 29 0.30 -0.02 -27.04
N SER A 30 0.84 -0.44 -28.19
CA SER A 30 0.04 -0.93 -29.32
C SER A 30 -0.58 -2.31 -29.06
N LEU A 31 -0.04 -3.05 -28.08
CA LEU A 31 -0.49 -4.39 -27.69
C LEU A 31 -1.46 -4.37 -26.50
N SER A 32 -1.50 -3.28 -25.73
CA SER A 32 -2.24 -3.18 -24.46
C SER A 32 -3.70 -2.70 -24.59
N LYS A 33 -4.27 -2.67 -25.81
CA LYS A 33 -5.68 -2.32 -26.04
C LYS A 33 -6.59 -3.18 -25.15
N GLY A 34 -7.11 -2.59 -24.07
CA GLY A 34 -8.29 -3.09 -23.36
C GLY A 34 -8.11 -3.66 -21.95
N LEU A 35 -6.92 -3.64 -21.31
CA LEU A 35 -6.80 -4.27 -19.99
C LEU A 35 -7.39 -3.42 -18.85
N ILE A 36 -7.21 -2.10 -18.85
CA ILE A 36 -7.97 -1.16 -18.02
C ILE A 36 -8.00 0.18 -18.76
N ASP A 37 -9.05 0.43 -19.53
CA ASP A 37 -9.18 1.69 -20.27
C ASP A 37 -9.77 2.79 -19.36
N ILE A 38 -8.94 3.27 -18.43
CA ILE A 38 -9.28 4.39 -17.53
C ILE A 38 -9.50 5.68 -18.34
N LYS A 39 -9.00 5.73 -19.59
CA LYS A 39 -9.12 6.90 -20.47
C LYS A 39 -10.53 7.07 -21.04
N GLU A 40 -11.35 6.02 -21.08
CA GLU A 40 -12.73 6.07 -21.60
C GLU A 40 -13.80 6.34 -20.51
N GLY A 41 -13.42 6.73 -19.30
CA GLY A 41 -14.38 7.00 -18.22
C GLY A 41 -15.02 5.73 -17.63
N LYS A 42 -14.42 4.55 -17.84
CA LYS A 42 -14.84 3.31 -17.18
C LYS A 42 -14.42 3.35 -15.72
N SER A 43 -15.40 3.24 -14.82
CA SER A 43 -15.20 3.06 -13.38
C SER A 43 -14.47 1.75 -13.10
N ILE A 44 -13.56 1.75 -12.11
CA ILE A 44 -12.82 0.56 -11.69
C ILE A 44 -13.82 -0.49 -11.19
N ASN A 45 -13.74 -1.72 -11.70
CA ASN A 45 -14.56 -2.80 -11.19
C ASN A 45 -14.16 -3.11 -9.72
N PRO A 46 -15.10 -3.09 -8.76
CA PRO A 46 -14.78 -3.29 -7.35
C PRO A 46 -14.19 -4.67 -7.04
N TYR A 47 -14.62 -5.74 -7.73
CA TYR A 47 -14.04 -7.07 -7.59
C TYR A 47 -12.62 -7.14 -8.14
N TRP A 48 -12.35 -6.44 -9.24
CA TRP A 48 -10.99 -6.32 -9.77
C TRP A 48 -10.08 -5.62 -8.75
N LEU A 49 -10.54 -4.54 -8.12
CA LEU A 49 -9.74 -3.84 -7.10
C LEU A 49 -9.52 -4.67 -5.84
N ALA A 50 -10.49 -5.50 -5.44
CA ALA A 50 -10.30 -6.46 -4.35
C ALA A 50 -9.19 -7.47 -4.67
N GLY A 51 -9.19 -8.05 -5.88
CA GLY A 51 -8.13 -8.95 -6.34
C GLY A 51 -6.78 -8.24 -6.52
N PHE A 52 -6.77 -7.01 -7.04
CA PHE A 52 -5.56 -6.21 -7.15
C PHE A 52 -4.97 -5.87 -5.77
N THR A 53 -5.83 -5.59 -4.79
CA THR A 53 -5.43 -5.41 -3.39
C THR A 53 -4.89 -6.69 -2.79
N GLU A 54 -5.41 -7.85 -3.16
CA GLU A 54 -4.87 -9.14 -2.74
C GLU A 54 -3.40 -9.32 -3.14
N ALA A 55 -3.02 -8.84 -4.33
CA ALA A 55 -1.64 -8.89 -4.80
C ALA A 55 -0.77 -7.75 -4.22
N GLU A 56 -1.18 -6.49 -4.39
CA GLU A 56 -0.34 -5.30 -4.21
C GLU A 56 -0.70 -4.44 -2.98
N GLY A 57 -1.77 -4.82 -2.29
CA GLY A 57 -2.30 -4.08 -1.15
C GLY A 57 -1.59 -4.35 0.16
N CYS A 58 -1.66 -3.39 1.08
CA CYS A 58 -1.13 -3.50 2.43
C CYS A 58 -2.06 -2.82 3.43
N PHE A 59 -2.44 -3.58 4.48
CA PHE A 59 -3.09 -3.06 5.68
C PHE A 59 -2.06 -2.99 6.79
N PHE A 60 -1.67 -1.78 7.18
CA PHE A 60 -0.62 -1.60 8.16
C PHE A 60 -1.13 -0.93 9.44
N VAL A 61 -0.51 -1.33 10.54
CA VAL A 61 -0.64 -0.70 11.85
C VAL A 61 0.76 -0.40 12.36
N VAL A 62 0.99 0.85 12.73
CA VAL A 62 2.25 1.35 13.29
C VAL A 62 1.97 1.89 14.68
N ILE A 63 2.73 1.41 15.66
CA ILE A 63 2.72 1.93 17.03
C ILE A 63 3.94 2.82 17.14
N GLN A 64 3.72 4.14 17.22
CA GLN A 64 4.80 5.12 17.31
C GLN A 64 4.88 5.66 18.74
N GLU A 65 6.07 5.62 19.34
CA GLU A 65 6.30 6.23 20.64
C GLU A 65 6.60 7.74 20.50
N ASN A 66 6.07 8.52 21.44
CA ASN A 66 6.31 9.96 21.49
C ASN A 66 7.54 10.24 22.38
N LYS A 67 8.66 10.63 21.77
CA LYS A 67 9.93 10.92 22.44
C LYS A 67 9.90 12.13 23.39
N SER A 68 8.85 12.94 23.37
CA SER A 68 8.69 14.14 24.21
C SER A 68 8.24 13.84 25.66
N SER A 69 8.46 12.63 26.15
CA SER A 69 8.25 12.27 27.55
C SER A 69 9.58 12.44 28.30
N PRO A 70 9.70 13.30 29.32
CA PRO A 70 10.94 13.48 30.08
C PRO A 70 11.50 12.15 30.59
N GLU A 71 12.81 12.00 30.49
CA GLU A 71 13.55 10.83 30.97
C GLU A 71 13.32 10.66 32.48
N GLY A 72 12.96 9.44 32.92
CA GLY A 72 12.67 9.15 34.34
C GLY A 72 11.21 9.31 34.80
N THR A 73 10.27 9.68 33.92
CA THR A 73 8.84 9.65 34.29
C THR A 73 8.35 8.19 34.26
N LEU A 74 7.69 7.70 35.32
CA LEU A 74 7.08 6.36 35.35
C LEU A 74 6.11 6.21 34.17
N ARG A 75 6.52 5.44 33.15
CA ARG A 75 5.79 5.27 31.89
C ARG A 75 4.66 4.26 32.05
N TYR A 76 3.55 4.64 32.67
CA TYR A 76 2.31 3.87 32.59
C TYR A 76 1.11 4.73 32.15
N PRO A 77 0.16 4.15 31.38
CA PRO A 77 -0.75 4.90 30.49
C PRO A 77 -2.02 5.48 31.13
N THR A 78 -2.14 5.51 32.45
CA THR A 78 -3.43 5.79 33.11
C THR A 78 -3.24 6.52 34.43
N GLY A 79 -3.56 7.81 34.48
CA GLY A 79 -3.89 8.46 35.76
C GLY A 79 -3.32 9.85 36.07
N VAL A 80 -2.62 10.54 35.16
CA VAL A 80 -2.15 11.93 35.43
C VAL A 80 -2.95 12.97 34.64
N PRO A 81 -3.55 13.96 35.32
CA PRO A 81 -4.22 15.09 34.69
C PRO A 81 -3.18 16.08 34.15
N SER A 82 -2.60 15.78 32.99
CA SER A 82 -2.09 16.77 32.00
C SER A 82 -1.27 16.09 30.88
N GLY A 83 -1.97 15.77 29.79
CA GLY A 83 -1.53 16.21 28.46
C GLY A 83 -0.37 15.48 27.78
N ARG A 84 -0.55 14.21 27.41
CA ARG A 84 -0.31 13.62 26.05
C ARG A 84 -0.10 12.10 26.15
N ALA A 85 -0.68 11.34 25.23
CA ALA A 85 -0.43 9.90 25.12
C ALA A 85 1.06 9.65 24.82
N THR A 86 1.68 8.70 25.51
CA THR A 86 3.11 8.32 25.31
C THR A 86 3.35 7.60 23.98
N TYR A 87 2.27 7.22 23.29
CA TYR A 87 2.28 6.54 22.01
C TYR A 87 1.14 7.05 21.12
N GLN A 88 1.26 6.79 19.83
CA GLN A 88 0.23 7.00 18.83
C GLN A 88 0.07 5.72 18.00
N ILE A 89 -1.17 5.30 17.81
CA ILE A 89 -1.51 4.23 16.85
C ILE A 89 -1.82 4.88 15.51
N LYS A 90 -1.01 4.56 14.50
CA LYS A 90 -1.23 4.94 13.10
C LYS A 90 -1.69 3.71 12.33
N ILE A 91 -2.75 3.87 11.56
CA ILE A 91 -3.28 2.81 10.70
C ILE A 91 -3.33 3.32 9.26
N GLY A 92 -3.26 2.41 8.30
CA GLY A 92 -3.48 2.77 6.92
C GLY A 92 -3.67 1.60 5.99
N TYR A 93 -4.31 1.92 4.87
CA TYR A 93 -4.39 1.09 3.68
C TYR A 93 -3.50 1.70 2.61
N GLN A 94 -2.78 0.85 1.88
CA GLN A 94 -1.86 1.25 0.83
C GLN A 94 -1.90 0.28 -0.34
N VAL A 95 -1.75 0.80 -1.56
CA VAL A 95 -1.44 0.03 -2.77
C VAL A 95 -0.23 0.68 -3.42
N SER A 96 0.77 -0.12 -3.80
CA SER A 96 1.98 0.36 -4.47
C SER A 96 2.08 -0.27 -5.85
N GLN A 97 2.63 0.44 -6.83
CA GLN A 97 2.97 -0.13 -8.13
C GLN A 97 4.14 0.64 -8.77
N HIS A 98 4.70 0.12 -9.86
CA HIS A 98 5.69 0.82 -10.68
C HIS A 98 5.13 2.15 -11.23
N LEU A 99 5.99 3.14 -11.42
CA LEU A 99 5.58 4.50 -11.85
C LEU A 99 4.89 4.52 -13.23
N ILE A 100 5.14 3.52 -14.08
CA ILE A 100 4.47 3.37 -15.39
C ILE A 100 2.95 3.31 -15.25
N ASP A 101 2.45 2.74 -14.15
CA ASP A 101 1.03 2.62 -13.83
C ASP A 101 0.52 3.80 -12.97
N GLN A 102 1.19 4.95 -13.01
CA GLN A 102 0.77 6.12 -12.22
C GLN A 102 -0.67 6.55 -12.47
N SER A 103 -1.17 6.40 -13.70
CA SER A 103 -2.55 6.76 -14.05
C SER A 103 -3.55 5.87 -13.31
N LEU A 104 -3.28 4.57 -13.23
CA LEU A 104 -4.07 3.62 -12.44
C LEU A 104 -4.03 3.99 -10.96
N ILE A 105 -2.84 4.20 -10.40
CA ILE A 105 -2.70 4.49 -8.97
C ILE A 105 -3.34 5.83 -8.58
N LYS A 106 -3.29 6.84 -9.46
CA LYS A 106 -3.99 8.12 -9.27
C LYS A 106 -5.51 7.95 -9.33
N SER A 107 -6.03 7.11 -10.22
CA SER A 107 -7.48 6.87 -10.36
C SER A 107 -8.12 6.22 -9.11
N LEU A 108 -7.34 5.54 -8.26
CA LEU A 108 -7.83 5.00 -6.98
C LEU A 108 -8.33 6.10 -6.04
N LYS A 109 -7.76 7.31 -6.13
CA LYS A 109 -8.23 8.47 -5.35
C LYS A 109 -9.67 8.84 -5.74
N ASP A 110 -9.98 8.80 -7.03
CA ASP A 110 -11.32 9.12 -7.53
C ASP A 110 -12.28 7.98 -7.20
N PHE A 111 -11.85 6.73 -7.36
CA PHE A 111 -12.65 5.54 -6.98
C PHE A 111 -13.07 5.53 -5.51
N PHE A 112 -12.12 5.73 -4.59
CA PHE A 112 -12.43 5.78 -3.16
C PHE A 112 -12.96 7.15 -2.71
N GLU A 113 -12.87 8.17 -3.57
CA GLU A 113 -13.10 9.58 -3.23
C GLU A 113 -12.31 10.01 -1.96
N CYS A 114 -11.14 9.43 -1.74
CA CYS A 114 -10.31 9.66 -0.56
C CYS A 114 -8.86 9.24 -0.78
N GLY A 115 -8.00 9.41 0.23
CA GLY A 115 -6.59 9.06 0.15
C GLY A 115 -5.76 9.98 -0.74
N ARG A 116 -4.50 9.60 -0.94
CA ARG A 116 -3.54 10.34 -1.76
C ARG A 116 -2.54 9.40 -2.41
N SER A 117 -2.11 9.74 -3.63
CA SER A 117 -0.99 9.10 -4.29
C SER A 117 0.31 9.89 -4.07
N SER A 118 1.41 9.20 -3.81
CA SER A 118 2.75 9.81 -3.72
C SER A 118 3.80 8.92 -4.37
N PRO A 119 4.78 9.48 -5.10
CA PRO A 119 5.88 8.70 -5.64
C PRO A 119 6.69 8.04 -4.52
N ILE A 120 7.23 6.86 -4.82
CA ILE A 120 8.16 6.13 -3.98
C ILE A 120 9.54 6.24 -4.66
N PRO A 121 10.52 6.91 -4.04
CA PRO A 121 11.85 7.01 -4.60
C PRO A 121 12.52 5.62 -4.63
N PRO A 122 13.42 5.36 -5.59
CA PRO A 122 14.16 4.12 -5.65
C PRO A 122 15.06 3.94 -4.40
N PRO A 123 15.35 2.70 -3.99
CA PRO A 123 16.26 2.42 -2.88
C PRO A 123 17.63 3.06 -3.14
N GLY A 124 18.16 3.83 -2.18
CA GLY A 124 19.48 4.49 -2.26
C GLY A 124 19.46 5.99 -2.63
N GLY A 125 18.30 6.57 -2.96
CA GLY A 125 18.12 8.01 -3.10
C GLY A 125 17.73 8.65 -1.77
N GLY A 126 18.55 9.58 -1.27
CA GLY A 126 18.32 10.31 -0.02
C GLY A 126 16.90 10.89 0.09
N GLY A 127 16.34 10.81 1.30
CA GLY A 127 14.95 11.13 1.59
C GLY A 127 14.49 12.50 1.11
N SER A 128 13.74 12.49 0.02
CA SER A 128 12.54 13.29 -0.23
C SER A 128 12.00 12.78 -1.56
N GLY A 129 10.77 12.28 -1.59
CA GLY A 129 10.13 11.76 -2.80
C GLY A 129 9.77 12.86 -3.82
N MET A 130 10.63 13.86 -4.01
CA MET A 130 10.47 14.87 -5.05
C MET A 130 11.25 14.42 -6.28
N ILE A 131 10.50 14.14 -7.35
CA ILE A 131 11.06 14.16 -8.69
C ILE A 131 11.22 15.66 -9.02
N PRO A 132 12.45 16.20 -9.18
CA PRO A 132 12.60 17.59 -9.60
C PRO A 132 11.93 17.79 -10.96
N GLU A 133 11.14 18.85 -11.11
CA GLU A 133 10.60 19.24 -12.42
C GLU A 133 11.77 19.51 -13.37
N GLY A 134 11.87 18.71 -14.44
CA GLY A 134 12.97 18.78 -15.42
C GLY A 134 14.16 17.86 -15.15
N GLY A 135 14.13 17.00 -14.12
CA GLY A 135 15.12 15.94 -13.93
C GLY A 135 14.93 14.76 -14.89
N SER A 136 16.02 14.10 -15.28
CA SER A 136 15.97 12.86 -16.07
C SER A 136 15.09 11.82 -15.36
N GLU A 137 14.29 11.10 -16.14
CA GLU A 137 13.40 10.05 -15.62
C GLU A 137 14.18 9.12 -14.66
N PRO A 138 13.67 8.87 -13.45
CA PRO A 138 14.37 8.02 -12.50
C PRO A 138 14.52 6.63 -13.12
N CYS A 139 15.79 6.18 -13.22
CA CYS A 139 16.19 4.87 -13.72
C CYS A 139 15.28 3.76 -13.18
N GLY A 140 14.36 3.26 -14.01
CA GLY A 140 13.70 1.95 -14.03
C GLY A 140 13.13 1.33 -12.74
N LYS A 141 13.14 2.03 -11.60
CA LYS A 141 12.83 1.48 -10.27
C LYS A 141 11.97 2.41 -9.41
N ALA A 142 11.47 3.50 -9.98
CA ALA A 142 10.57 4.40 -9.28
C ALA A 142 9.19 3.76 -9.13
N GLY A 143 8.64 3.86 -7.92
CA GLY A 143 7.28 3.41 -7.63
C GLY A 143 6.34 4.58 -7.39
N ILE A 144 5.07 4.27 -7.21
CA ILE A 144 4.04 5.18 -6.73
C ILE A 144 3.13 4.41 -5.77
N SER A 145 2.70 5.06 -4.69
CA SER A 145 1.73 4.46 -3.75
C SER A 145 0.51 5.33 -3.56
N PHE A 146 -0.66 4.71 -3.61
CA PHE A 146 -1.91 5.23 -3.09
C PHE A 146 -2.02 4.87 -1.60
N ARG A 147 -2.36 5.84 -0.74
CA ARG A 147 -2.50 5.63 0.71
C ARG A 147 -3.73 6.32 1.28
N VAL A 148 -4.45 5.60 2.14
CA VAL A 148 -5.52 6.13 3.01
C VAL A 148 -5.08 5.94 4.46
N THR A 149 -4.83 7.05 5.17
CA THR A 149 -4.33 7.03 6.55
C THR A 149 -5.22 7.78 7.55
N LYS A 150 -6.20 8.54 7.06
CA LYS A 150 -7.15 9.25 7.92
C LYS A 150 -8.14 8.23 8.48
N PHE A 151 -8.27 8.21 9.80
CA PHE A 151 -9.12 7.25 10.51
C PHE A 151 -10.56 7.24 9.97
N LYS A 152 -11.17 8.44 9.81
CA LYS A 152 -12.52 8.60 9.27
C LYS A 152 -12.70 7.99 7.88
N GLU A 153 -11.77 8.27 6.96
CA GLU A 153 -11.81 7.73 5.59
C GLU A 153 -11.65 6.19 5.59
N ILE A 154 -10.81 5.65 6.48
CA ILE A 154 -10.67 4.20 6.63
C ILE A 154 -11.97 3.56 7.11
N THR A 155 -12.60 4.12 8.13
CA THR A 155 -13.81 3.54 8.74
C THR A 155 -15.05 3.68 7.86
N GLU A 156 -15.17 4.77 7.11
CA GLU A 156 -16.36 5.06 6.31
C GLU A 156 -16.25 4.55 4.87
N LYS A 157 -15.04 4.34 4.35
CA LYS A 157 -14.83 4.02 2.93
C LYS A 157 -14.08 2.70 2.74
N VAL A 158 -12.89 2.57 3.32
CA VAL A 158 -12.02 1.40 3.09
C VAL A 158 -12.60 0.12 3.71
N ILE A 159 -13.02 0.17 4.98
CA ILE A 159 -13.58 -1.01 5.66
C ILE A 159 -14.89 -1.47 5.00
N PRO A 160 -15.89 -0.60 4.74
CA PRO A 160 -17.11 -1.02 4.06
C PRO A 160 -16.87 -1.56 2.65
N PHE A 161 -15.89 -1.02 1.93
CA PHE A 161 -15.51 -1.54 0.62
C PHE A 161 -15.09 -3.02 0.70
N PHE A 162 -14.13 -3.36 1.55
CA PHE A 162 -13.64 -4.74 1.67
C PHE A 162 -14.58 -5.68 2.45
N ASP A 163 -15.59 -5.14 3.13
CA ASP A 163 -16.71 -5.94 3.65
C ASP A 163 -17.67 -6.37 2.54
N ASN A 164 -17.94 -5.49 1.57
CA ASN A 164 -18.80 -5.78 0.42
C ASN A 164 -18.09 -6.52 -0.71
N TYR A 165 -16.78 -6.31 -0.85
CA TYR A 165 -15.92 -6.93 -1.86
C TYR A 165 -14.72 -7.59 -1.16
N PRO A 166 -14.91 -8.81 -0.60
CA PRO A 166 -13.90 -9.45 0.24
C PRO A 166 -12.62 -9.77 -0.54
N ILE A 167 -11.47 -9.46 0.07
CA ILE A 167 -10.16 -9.94 -0.36
C ILE A 167 -10.08 -11.44 -0.07
N LEU A 168 -9.41 -12.21 -0.94
CA LEU A 168 -9.21 -13.64 -0.74
C LEU A 168 -7.79 -13.91 -0.21
N GLY A 169 -7.50 -15.18 0.10
CA GLY A 169 -6.17 -15.60 0.51
C GLY A 169 -5.68 -15.11 1.88
N SER A 170 -4.36 -15.02 2.05
CA SER A 170 -3.71 -14.71 3.33
C SER A 170 -3.98 -13.28 3.80
N LYS A 171 -4.09 -12.33 2.87
CA LYS A 171 -4.31 -10.91 3.15
C LYS A 171 -5.66 -10.62 3.80
N LEU A 172 -6.65 -11.50 3.60
CA LEU A 172 -7.92 -11.44 4.33
C LEU A 172 -7.70 -11.52 5.85
N LYS A 173 -6.73 -12.31 6.31
CA LYS A 173 -6.41 -12.42 7.74
C LYS A 173 -5.89 -11.07 8.27
N ASP A 174 -5.03 -10.40 7.51
CA ASP A 174 -4.50 -9.08 7.86
C ASP A 174 -5.60 -8.00 7.83
N PHE A 175 -6.52 -8.05 6.86
CA PHE A 175 -7.68 -7.16 6.83
C PHE A 175 -8.59 -7.36 8.06
N LYS A 176 -8.86 -8.61 8.47
CA LYS A 176 -9.66 -8.90 9.67
C LYS A 176 -9.02 -8.35 10.94
N ASP A 177 -7.72 -8.53 11.11
CA ASP A 177 -6.96 -8.00 12.24
C ASP A 177 -6.93 -6.46 12.23
N PHE A 178 -6.69 -5.87 11.06
CA PHE A 178 -6.77 -4.42 10.84
C PHE A 178 -8.14 -3.86 11.22
N LYS A 179 -9.23 -4.48 10.73
CA LYS A 179 -10.61 -4.12 11.08
C LYS A 179 -10.85 -4.24 12.59
N GLY A 180 -10.33 -5.29 13.24
CA GLY A 180 -10.38 -5.45 14.69
C GLY A 180 -9.73 -4.29 15.44
N ILE A 181 -8.54 -3.85 15.01
CA ILE A 181 -7.84 -2.71 15.58
C ILE A 181 -8.62 -1.41 15.36
N THR A 182 -9.21 -1.19 14.18
CA THR A 182 -10.01 0.02 13.93
C THR A 182 -11.22 0.13 14.86
N LYS A 183 -11.85 -1.01 15.24
CA LYS A 183 -12.93 -1.04 16.23
C LYS A 183 -12.45 -0.62 17.63
N LEU A 184 -11.26 -1.09 18.05
CA LEU A 184 -10.63 -0.65 19.32
C LEU A 184 -10.26 0.83 19.30
N MET A 185 -9.92 1.36 18.12
CA MET A 185 -9.67 2.79 17.96
C MET A 185 -10.96 3.61 18.04
N ALA A 186 -12.03 3.14 17.39
CA ALA A 186 -13.34 3.80 17.39
C ALA A 186 -13.92 3.91 18.81
N SER A 187 -13.78 2.87 19.64
CA SER A 187 -14.21 2.88 21.04
C SER A 187 -13.27 3.65 21.99
N LYS A 188 -12.20 4.27 21.46
CA LYS A 188 -11.11 4.88 22.23
C LYS A 188 -10.36 3.93 23.17
N ALA A 189 -10.60 2.61 23.10
CA ALA A 189 -9.90 1.62 23.90
C ALA A 189 -8.38 1.63 23.64
N HIS A 190 -7.94 2.02 22.45
CA HIS A 190 -6.53 2.22 22.12
C HIS A 190 -5.79 3.26 22.99
N LEU A 191 -6.50 4.05 23.81
CA LEU A 191 -5.88 4.98 24.78
C LEU A 191 -5.59 4.32 26.14
N THR A 192 -6.11 3.10 26.35
CA THR A 192 -5.96 2.35 27.60
C THR A 192 -4.78 1.37 27.52
N PRO A 193 -4.15 1.02 28.65
CA PRO A 193 -3.08 0.03 28.72
C PRO A 193 -3.53 -1.34 28.18
N GLU A 194 -4.73 -1.76 28.56
CA GLU A 194 -5.32 -3.04 28.16
C GLU A 194 -5.59 -3.06 26.66
N GLY A 195 -6.13 -1.96 26.12
CA GLY A 195 -6.33 -1.80 24.68
C GLY A 195 -5.02 -1.79 23.90
N LEU A 196 -3.96 -1.15 24.43
CA LEU A 196 -2.64 -1.18 23.81
C LEU A 196 -2.03 -2.59 23.79
N ILE A 197 -2.12 -3.34 24.89
CA ILE A 197 -1.67 -4.73 24.97
C ILE A 197 -2.40 -5.57 23.92
N LYS A 198 -3.71 -5.38 23.80
CA LYS A 198 -4.53 -6.07 22.79
C LYS A 198 -4.10 -5.72 21.37
N ILE A 199 -3.88 -4.43 21.07
CA ILE A 199 -3.42 -3.99 19.75
C ILE A 199 -2.03 -4.55 19.43
N ARG A 200 -1.10 -4.58 20.39
CA ARG A 200 0.24 -5.17 20.21
C ARG A 200 0.15 -6.66 19.87
N LYS A 201 -0.70 -7.41 20.59
CA LYS A 201 -0.94 -8.84 20.33
C LYS A 201 -1.55 -9.10 18.95
N ILE A 202 -2.49 -8.26 18.50
CA ILE A 202 -3.05 -8.39 17.16
C ILE A 202 -1.97 -8.06 16.11
N LYS A 203 -1.25 -6.94 16.30
CA LYS A 203 -0.19 -6.50 15.38
C LYS A 203 0.91 -7.55 15.22
N SER A 204 1.28 -8.28 16.28
CA SER A 204 2.30 -9.33 16.21
C SER A 204 1.88 -10.54 15.37
N LEU A 205 0.61 -10.61 14.95
CA LEU A 205 0.08 -11.67 14.08
C LEU A 205 -0.21 -11.16 12.66
N MET A 206 0.14 -9.91 12.33
CA MET A 206 -0.18 -9.29 11.04
C MET A 206 1.00 -9.29 10.06
N ASN A 207 0.69 -9.40 8.77
CA ASN A 207 1.62 -9.26 7.65
C ASN A 207 2.84 -10.19 7.83
N SER A 208 4.06 -9.66 7.70
CA SER A 208 5.32 -10.42 7.83
C SER A 208 5.56 -11.05 9.20
N LEU A 209 4.74 -10.74 10.20
CA LEU A 209 4.82 -11.34 11.54
C LEU A 209 3.87 -12.54 11.70
N ARG A 210 3.08 -12.85 10.66
CA ARG A 210 2.16 -13.99 10.68
C ARG A 210 2.91 -15.27 10.32
N GLU A 211 2.93 -16.21 11.25
CA GLU A 211 3.41 -17.56 11.00
C GLU A 211 2.36 -18.36 10.22
N PHE A 212 2.82 -19.13 9.23
CA PHE A 212 2.03 -20.13 8.54
C PHE A 212 2.63 -21.49 8.88
N PRO A 213 1.82 -22.47 9.32
CA PRO A 213 2.34 -23.81 9.54
C PRO A 213 2.93 -24.34 8.23
N GLU A 214 4.09 -24.99 8.31
CA GLU A 214 4.62 -25.75 7.18
C GLU A 214 3.64 -26.89 6.88
N GLU A 215 3.23 -26.98 5.60
CA GLU A 215 2.36 -28.05 5.09
C GLU A 215 3.13 -29.36 4.90
#